data_AF-A0A3M8D714-F1
#
_entry.id   AF-A0A3M8D714-F1
#
_cell.length_a   1.000
_cell.length_b   1.000
_cell.length_c   1.000
_cell.angle_alpha   90.00
_cell.angle_beta   90.00
_cell.angle_gamma   90.00
#
_symmetry.space_group_name_H-M   'P 1'
#
loop_
_entity.id
_entity.type
_entity.pdbx_description
1 polymer ?
#
loop_
_entity_poly.entity_id
_entity_poly.type
_entity_poly.pdbx_seq_one_letter_code
_entity_poly.pdbx_strand_id
1 'polypeptide(L)'
;MCNVQIVMKSAADDIYVTCEENQLKQVCINFIKNAIEAMPDGGELTIQLEVEKETVSIRFIDQGVGIPKDVLEKLGQPFFTTKEKGTENHDGTVHVSSEEQKGTTIEIRLSGL
;
A
#
# COMPACT_ATOMS: atom_id res chain seq x y z
N MET A 1 22.24 8.45 -8.95
CA MET A 1 21.14 7.48 -9.22
C MET A 1 21.04 6.63 -7.99
N CYS A 2 19.92 6.70 -7.28
CA CYS A 2 19.61 5.79 -6.18
C CYS A 2 19.08 4.47 -6.78
N ASN A 3 19.57 3.34 -6.28
CA ASN A 3 19.15 2.03 -6.73
C ASN A 3 18.11 1.49 -5.74
N VAL A 4 16.83 1.60 -6.10
CA VAL A 4 15.75 0.92 -5.39
C VAL A 4 15.46 -0.39 -6.10
N GLN A 5 15.60 -1.50 -5.38
CA GLN A 5 15.23 -2.82 -5.85
C GLN A 5 13.76 -3.08 -5.50
N ILE A 6 12.96 -3.50 -6.49
CA ILE A 6 11.56 -3.89 -6.26
C ILE A 6 11.49 -5.41 -6.25
N VAL A 7 11.00 -5.99 -5.16
CA VAL A 7 10.85 -7.44 -4.98
C VAL A 7 9.38 -7.78 -4.83
N MET A 8 8.87 -8.68 -5.67
CA MET A 8 7.50 -9.17 -5.54
C MET A 8 7.49 -10.53 -4.83
N LYS A 9 6.64 -10.67 -3.81
CA LYS A 9 6.42 -11.92 -3.08
C LYS A 9 4.94 -12.25 -3.15
N SER A 10 4.60 -13.44 -3.63
CA SER A 10 3.22 -13.92 -3.69
C SER A 10 3.16 -15.35 -3.17
N ALA A 11 2.09 -15.68 -2.44
CA ALA A 11 1.78 -17.05 -2.01
C ALA A 11 1.06 -17.87 -3.10
N ALA A 12 0.55 -17.23 -4.14
CA ALA A 12 -0.17 -17.86 -5.25
C ALA A 12 0.35 -17.33 -6.60
N ASP A 13 0.26 -18.16 -7.64
CA ASP A 13 0.68 -17.78 -9.00
C ASP A 13 -0.25 -16.71 -9.59
N ASP A 14 -1.56 -16.89 -9.42
CA ASP A 14 -2.60 -15.96 -9.89
C ASP A 14 -3.53 -15.56 -8.74
N ILE A 15 -3.85 -14.26 -8.66
CA ILE A 15 -4.80 -13.68 -7.71
C ILE A 15 -5.77 -12.80 -8.48
N TYR A 16 -7.06 -13.03 -8.30
CA TYR A 16 -8.13 -12.28 -8.96
C TYR A 16 -8.94 -11.51 -7.92
N VAL A 17 -9.21 -10.23 -8.21
CA VAL A 17 -10.03 -9.35 -7.37
C VAL A 17 -10.97 -8.53 -8.25
N THR A 18 -12.19 -8.32 -7.77
CA THR A 18 -13.14 -7.40 -8.41
C THR A 18 -12.74 -5.98 -8.05
N CYS A 19 -12.17 -5.25 -9.01
CA CYS A 19 -11.71 -3.88 -8.82
C CYS A 19 -11.98 -2.96 -10.03
N GLU A 20 -11.98 -1.64 -9.83
CA GLU A 20 -11.88 -0.65 -10.89
C GLU A 20 -10.39 -0.54 -11.19
N GLU A 21 -10.04 -1.15 -12.31
CA GLU A 21 -8.66 -1.41 -12.71
C GLU A 21 -7.80 -0.15 -12.71
N ASN A 22 -8.32 0.99 -13.17
CA ASN A 22 -7.54 2.22 -13.28
C ASN A 22 -7.25 2.85 -11.91
N GLN A 23 -8.25 2.87 -11.02
CA GLN A 23 -8.08 3.34 -9.65
C GLN A 23 -7.08 2.47 -8.89
N LEU A 24 -7.19 1.15 -8.96
CA LEU A 24 -6.25 0.27 -8.25
C LEU A 24 -4.82 0.46 -8.79
N LYS A 25 -4.65 0.53 -10.12
CA LYS A 25 -3.35 0.85 -10.74
C LYS A 25 -2.79 2.17 -10.24
N GLN A 26 -3.60 3.23 -10.20
CA GLN A 26 -3.15 4.56 -9.77
C GLN A 26 -2.75 4.57 -8.29
N VAL A 27 -3.50 3.89 -7.43
CA VAL A 27 -3.17 3.74 -6.02
C VAL A 27 -1.83 3.00 -5.85
N CYS A 28 -1.63 1.88 -6.54
CA CYS A 28 -0.37 1.15 -6.53
C CYS A 28 0.82 2.01 -6.99
N ILE A 29 0.66 2.76 -8.09
CA ILE A 29 1.69 3.67 -8.62
C ILE A 29 2.06 4.74 -7.59
N ASN A 30 1.06 5.33 -6.91
CA ASN A 30 1.30 6.35 -5.89
C ASN A 30 2.11 5.78 -4.71
N PHE A 31 1.79 4.57 -4.25
CA PHE A 31 2.53 3.96 -3.14
C PHE A 31 3.94 3.55 -3.53
N ILE A 32 4.14 3.00 -4.73
CA ILE A 32 5.48 2.70 -5.25
C ILE A 32 6.32 3.97 -5.35
N LYS A 33 5.74 5.06 -5.86
CA LYS A 33 6.42 6.35 -5.96
C LYS A 33 6.81 6.88 -4.57
N ASN A 34 5.88 6.87 -3.62
CA ASN A 34 6.15 7.32 -2.25
C ASN A 34 7.27 6.51 -1.58
N ALA A 35 7.29 5.19 -1.79
CA ALA A 35 8.36 4.32 -1.28
C ALA A 35 9.73 4.68 -1.88
N ILE A 36 9.81 4.92 -3.19
CA ILE A 36 11.06 5.33 -3.86
C ILE A 36 11.55 6.69 -3.31
N GLU A 37 10.64 7.65 -3.13
CA GLU A 37 10.96 8.97 -2.58
C GLU A 37 11.43 8.90 -1.11
N ALA A 38 10.91 7.96 -0.34
CA ALA A 38 11.30 7.72 1.04
C ALA A 38 12.67 7.04 1.19
N MET A 39 13.25 6.51 0.11
CA MET A 39 14.54 5.81 0.08
C MET A 39 15.59 6.56 -0.77
N PRO A 40 16.02 7.77 -0.36
CA PRO A 40 16.93 8.60 -1.15
C PRO A 40 18.29 7.95 -1.41
N ASP A 41 18.72 7.06 -0.52
CA ASP A 41 19.99 6.32 -0.62
C ASP A 41 19.86 4.95 -1.31
N GLY A 42 18.67 4.64 -1.83
CA GLY A 42 18.33 3.30 -2.33
C GLY A 42 17.80 2.38 -1.23
N GLY A 43 17.53 1.13 -1.58
CA GLY A 43 16.95 0.15 -0.67
C GLY A 43 16.08 -0.87 -1.39
N GLU A 44 15.29 -1.60 -0.63
CA GLU A 44 14.33 -2.58 -1.16
C GLU A 44 12.88 -2.12 -0.89
N LEU A 45 12.07 -2.11 -1.95
CA LEU A 45 10.61 -2.11 -1.86
C LEU A 45 10.11 -3.53 -2.07
N THR A 46 9.56 -4.15 -1.03
CA THR A 46 8.84 -5.43 -1.16
C THR A 46 7.36 -5.16 -1.45
N ILE A 47 6.85 -5.71 -2.55
CA ILE A 47 5.41 -5.80 -2.86
C ILE A 47 4.97 -7.24 -2.53
N GLN A 48 4.18 -7.40 -1.48
CA GLN A 48 3.74 -8.70 -1.00
C GLN A 48 2.25 -8.88 -1.22
N LEU A 49 1.87 -10.00 -1.84
CA LEU A 49 0.49 -10.41 -2.04
C LEU A 49 0.15 -11.62 -1.16
N GLU A 50 -0.92 -11.51 -0.39
CA GLU A 50 -1.45 -12.61 0.41
C GLU A 50 -2.96 -12.74 0.21
N VAL A 51 -3.43 -13.98 0.28
CA VAL A 51 -4.86 -14.31 0.23
C VAL A 51 -5.23 -14.96 1.55
N GLU A 52 -6.10 -14.29 2.31
CA GLU A 52 -6.65 -14.81 3.56
C GLU A 52 -8.17 -14.92 3.42
N LYS A 53 -8.67 -16.16 3.32
CA LYS A 53 -10.10 -16.45 3.08
C LYS A 53 -10.59 -15.77 1.79
N GLU A 54 -11.43 -14.76 1.93
CA GLU A 54 -12.05 -13.97 0.84
C GLU A 54 -11.49 -12.53 0.87
N THR A 55 -10.25 -12.35 1.31
CA THR A 55 -9.59 -11.04 1.32
C THR A 55 -8.20 -11.18 0.72
N VAL A 56 -7.92 -10.35 -0.27
CA VAL A 56 -6.60 -10.18 -0.86
C VAL A 56 -5.94 -8.97 -0.21
N SER A 57 -4.74 -9.15 0.31
CA SER A 57 -3.91 -8.06 0.79
C SER A 57 -2.74 -7.79 -0.15
N ILE A 58 -2.49 -6.51 -0.41
CA ILE A 58 -1.34 -6.01 -1.15
C ILE A 58 -0.55 -5.12 -0.20
N ARG A 59 0.65 -5.54 0.18
CA ARG A 59 1.55 -4.77 1.06
C ARG A 59 2.71 -4.18 0.28
N PHE A 60 2.91 -2.88 0.42
CA PHE A 60 4.09 -2.15 -0.04
C PHE A 60 4.96 -1.86 1.17
N ILE A 61 6.13 -2.49 1.25
CA ILE A 61 7.03 -2.43 2.41
C ILE A 61 8.35 -1.80 1.93
N ASP A 62 8.60 -0.56 2.33
CA ASP A 62 9.87 0.13 2.05
C ASP A 62 10.80 0.15 3.26
N GLN A 63 12.07 0.42 2.98
CA GLN A 63 13.14 0.58 3.97
C GLN A 63 13.55 2.06 4.13
N GLY A 64 12.63 2.98 3.82
CA GLY A 64 12.89 4.40 3.79
C GLY A 64 13.02 5.04 5.17
N VAL A 65 13.03 6.36 5.16
CA VAL A 65 13.16 7.18 6.38
C VAL A 65 11.98 7.05 7.35
N GLY A 66 10.88 6.43 6.92
CA GLY A 66 9.65 6.32 7.68
C GLY A 66 8.90 7.65 7.83
N ILE A 67 7.74 7.59 8.47
CA ILE A 67 6.86 8.75 8.71
C ILE A 67 6.98 9.16 10.18
N PRO A 68 7.29 10.44 10.46
CA PRO A 68 7.29 10.96 11.83
C PRO A 68 5.95 10.71 12.53
N LYS A 69 6.00 10.36 13.82
CA LYS A 69 4.80 9.93 14.57
C LYS A 69 3.67 10.97 14.54
N ASP A 70 4.01 12.25 14.66
CA ASP A 70 3.06 13.37 14.63
C ASP A 70 2.39 13.58 13.26
N VAL A 71 3.07 13.18 12.18
CA VAL A 71 2.53 13.15 10.82
C VAL A 71 1.68 11.90 10.63
N LEU A 72 2.14 10.74 11.09
CA LEU A 72 1.41 9.47 11.00
C LEU A 72 0.06 9.52 11.74
N GLU A 73 0.02 10.15 12.92
CA GLU A 73 -1.23 10.36 13.68
C GLU A 73 -2.25 11.23 12.91
N LYS A 74 -1.78 12.13 12.04
CA LYS A 74 -2.63 12.93 11.16
C LYS A 74 -3.06 12.13 9.92
N LEU A 75 -2.20 11.25 9.40
CA LEU A 75 -2.52 10.34 8.28
C LEU A 75 -3.49 9.21 8.68
N GLY A 76 -3.48 8.80 9.95
CA GLY A 76 -4.41 7.83 10.53
C GLY A 76 -5.84 8.34 10.65
N GLN A 77 -6.09 9.63 10.36
CA GLN A 77 -7.44 10.10 10.04
C GLN A 77 -7.77 9.60 8.63
N PRO A 78 -8.84 8.81 8.45
CA PRO A 78 -9.08 8.08 7.22
C PRO A 78 -9.02 9.02 6.01
N PHE A 79 -8.12 8.71 5.06
CA PHE A 79 -8.15 9.27 3.71
C PHE A 79 -9.43 8.90 2.95
N PHE A 80 -10.24 7.99 3.52
CA PHE A 80 -11.64 7.89 3.17
C PHE A 80 -12.40 8.99 3.89
N THR A 81 -12.69 10.04 3.13
CA THR A 81 -13.92 10.77 3.40
C THR A 81 -15.02 9.73 3.47
N THR A 82 -15.63 9.52 4.64
CA THR A 82 -17.04 9.13 4.71
C THR A 82 -17.82 10.29 4.10
N LYS A 83 -17.72 10.43 2.78
CA LYS A 83 -18.70 11.16 2.01
C LYS A 83 -19.92 10.27 2.02
N GLU A 84 -20.87 10.66 2.86
CA GLU A 84 -22.27 10.56 2.51
C GLU A 84 -22.42 10.72 0.98
N LYS A 85 -22.90 9.65 0.33
CA LYS A 85 -23.31 9.59 -1.09
C LYS A 85 -22.22 9.91 -2.12
N GLY A 86 -21.61 8.86 -2.68
CA GLY A 86 -20.92 8.97 -3.97
C GLY A 86 -20.18 7.70 -4.37
N THR A 87 -20.88 6.80 -5.07
CA THR A 87 -20.33 5.63 -5.81
C THR A 87 -19.60 4.58 -4.96
N GLU A 88 -20.40 3.66 -4.42
CA GLU A 88 -19.97 2.30 -4.09
C GLU A 88 -19.24 1.69 -5.30
N ASN A 89 -18.02 1.17 -5.12
CA ASN A 89 -17.56 0.06 -5.95
C ASN A 89 -16.34 -0.73 -5.45
N HIS A 90 -15.63 -0.37 -4.36
CA HIS A 90 -14.66 -1.28 -3.73
C HIS A 90 -14.75 -1.26 -2.21
N ASP A 91 -15.10 -2.40 -1.61
CA ASP A 91 -14.97 -2.67 -0.18
C ASP A 91 -13.48 -2.85 0.20
N GLY A 92 -12.67 -1.86 -0.15
CA GLY A 92 -11.23 -1.86 0.08
C GLY A 92 -10.84 -1.00 1.28
N THR A 93 -9.95 -1.49 2.14
CA THR A 93 -9.35 -0.69 3.21
C THR A 93 -7.86 -0.47 2.95
N VAL A 94 -7.34 0.67 3.43
CA VAL A 94 -5.90 0.97 3.40
C VAL A 94 -5.41 1.18 4.84
N HIS A 95 -4.36 0.45 5.21
CA HIS A 95 -3.69 0.56 6.50
C HIS A 95 -2.25 1.03 6.29
N VAL A 96 -1.79 1.95 7.15
CA VAL A 96 -0.42 2.47 7.11
C VAL A 96 0.24 2.20 8.46
N SER A 97 1.40 1.58 8.44
CA SER A 97 2.28 1.38 9.58
C SER A 97 3.64 1.94 9.24
N SER A 98 4.24 2.76 10.11
CA SER A 98 5.58 3.30 9.85
C SER A 98 6.31 3.56 11.15
N GLU A 99 7.63 3.39 11.10
CA GLU A 99 8.52 3.78 12.17
C GLU A 99 9.68 4.60 11.58
N GLU A 100 10.01 5.71 12.23
CA GLU A 100 11.12 6.57 11.80
C GLU A 100 12.41 5.75 11.68
N GLN A 101 13.12 5.93 10.57
CA GLN A 101 14.37 5.25 10.22
C GLN A 101 14.25 3.73 10.04
N LYS A 102 13.03 3.17 9.99
CA LYS A 102 12.80 1.75 9.67
C LYS A 102 11.90 1.51 8.46
N GLY A 103 11.31 2.56 7.92
CA GLY A 103 10.48 2.52 6.72
C GLY A 103 8.98 2.58 6.97
N THR A 104 8.23 2.36 5.89
CA THR A 104 6.77 2.39 5.88
C THR A 104 6.22 1.08 5.27
N THR A 105 5.11 0.63 5.81
CA THR A 105 4.29 -0.44 5.26
C THR A 105 2.89 0.11 4.97
N ILE A 106 2.48 0.03 3.71
CA ILE A 106 1.12 0.35 3.27
C ILE A 106 0.45 -0.96 2.86
N GLU A 107 -0.69 -1.28 3.47
CA GLU A 107 -1.48 -2.48 3.19
C GLU A 107 -2.84 -2.09 2.59
N ILE A 108 -3.10 -2.52 1.36
CA ILE A 108 -4.44 -2.48 0.76
C ILE A 108 -5.09 -3.83 1.02
N ARG A 109 -6.29 -3.85 1.58
CA ARG A 109 -7.12 -5.06 1.69
C ARG A 109 -8.32 -4.91 0.77
N LEU A 110 -8.55 -5.90 -0.08
CA LEU A 110 -9.70 -5.97 -0.98
C LEU A 110 -10.45 -7.25 -0.65
N SER A 111 -11.76 -7.17 -0.43
CA SER A 111 -12.60 -8.36 -0.38
C SER A 111 -12.53 -9.05 -1.75
N GLY A 112 -11.94 -10.24 -1.78
CA GLY A 112 -11.84 -11.10 -2.94
C GLY A 112 -12.81 -12.25 -2.80
N LEU A 113 -14.01 -12.07 -3.36
CA LEU A 113 -14.93 -13.05 -3.99
C LEU A 113 -16.35 -12.50 -3.98
#